data_AF-A0AAE3N4W6-F1
#
_entry.id   AF-A0AAE3N4W6-F1
#
_cell.length_a   1.000
_cell.length_b   1.000
_cell.length_c   1.000
_cell.angle_alpha   90.00
_cell.angle_beta   90.00
_cell.angle_gamma   90.00
#
_symmetry.space_group_name_H-M   'P 1'
#
loop_
_entity.id
_entity.type
_entity.pdbx_description
1 polymer ?
#
loop_
_entity_poly.entity_id
_entity_poly.type
_entity_poly.pdbx_seq_one_letter_code
_entity_poly.pdbx_strand_id
1 'polypeptide(L)'
;MDSLVLSSLLPVVLLIAAGYFTGRQGWVGAAAVKDLSNLIFLLLAPALLFRTMSLVRVETLQFKPVAAYFAATVLIFVLSLLLRGFNRTSAVLALANTFSNTVMIGLPLVGLAFGEAGMVVLLTLVSLHSLVLMTGATVVLELATAREHARSHASHGGHRAMLRAVARALRNAIIHPVPLPIMAGLLYGQTGWGLPELIDKPLAMLGQAFSPLALVMVGITLAWTRVGEHLRGALVQSLVKNLVHPVAVAAVAWLMGVRGLPLAVMVLTAALPIGANVFLFSQRYRSAEALTTASVVVSTLLGLGTVSLTLVLVRGWY
;
A
#
# COMPACT_ATOMS: atom_id res chain seq x y z
N MET A 1 13.54 -15.36 21.56
CA MET A 1 13.28 -14.49 20.38
C MET A 1 12.05 -14.98 19.60
N ASP A 2 11.73 -16.28 19.62
CA ASP A 2 10.59 -16.87 18.90
C ASP A 2 9.19 -16.49 19.45
N SER A 3 9.07 -16.18 20.75
CA SER A 3 7.77 -15.86 21.38
C SER A 3 7.18 -14.51 20.95
N LEU A 4 8.03 -13.52 20.63
CA LEU A 4 7.62 -12.14 20.32
C LEU A 4 7.27 -11.91 18.84
N VAL A 5 7.83 -12.71 17.94
CA VAL A 5 7.44 -12.71 16.53
C VAL A 5 6.07 -13.34 16.37
N LEU A 6 5.86 -14.48 17.04
CA LEU A 6 4.54 -15.09 17.14
C LEU A 6 3.52 -14.11 17.75
N SER A 7 3.89 -13.37 18.80
CA SER A 7 2.96 -12.45 19.47
C SER A 7 2.49 -11.26 18.62
N SER A 8 3.32 -10.72 17.71
CA SER A 8 2.93 -9.58 16.84
C SER A 8 2.23 -10.03 15.54
N LEU A 9 2.58 -11.20 15.00
CA LEU A 9 2.02 -11.69 13.72
C LEU A 9 0.76 -12.54 13.89
N LEU A 10 0.69 -13.32 14.97
CA LEU A 10 -0.46 -14.19 15.21
C LEU A 10 -1.78 -13.41 15.25
N PRO A 11 -1.87 -12.22 15.89
CA PRO A 11 -3.10 -11.41 15.81
C PRO A 11 -3.47 -11.02 14.38
N VAL A 12 -2.48 -10.68 13.54
CA VAL A 12 -2.70 -10.30 12.14
C VAL A 12 -3.25 -11.47 11.34
N VAL A 13 -2.62 -12.64 11.44
CA VAL A 13 -3.05 -13.85 10.74
C VAL A 13 -4.42 -14.31 11.23
N LEU A 14 -4.67 -14.29 12.55
CA LEU A 14 -5.94 -14.69 13.15
C LEU A 14 -7.10 -13.78 12.72
N LEU A 15 -6.89 -12.47 12.66
CA LEU A 15 -7.92 -11.52 12.22
C LEU A 15 -8.24 -11.67 10.74
N ILE A 16 -7.22 -11.88 9.89
CA ILE A 16 -7.43 -12.18 8.47
C ILE A 16 -8.17 -13.52 8.31
N ALA A 17 -7.79 -14.55 9.06
CA ALA A 17 -8.46 -15.86 9.02
C ALA A 17 -9.91 -15.79 9.51
N ALA A 18 -10.17 -15.03 10.58
CA ALA A 18 -11.52 -14.78 11.08
C ALA A 18 -12.37 -14.07 10.03
N GLY A 19 -11.85 -13.02 9.39
CA GLY A 19 -12.53 -12.34 8.29
C GLY A 19 -12.80 -13.24 7.09
N TYR A 20 -11.85 -14.11 6.75
CA TYR A 20 -12.05 -15.08 5.68
C TYR A 20 -13.19 -16.05 6.02
N PHE A 21 -13.23 -16.53 7.27
CA PHE A 21 -14.30 -17.39 7.75
C PHE A 21 -15.66 -16.70 7.72
N THR A 22 -15.77 -15.46 8.21
CA THR A 22 -17.04 -14.71 8.21
C THR A 22 -17.54 -14.43 6.80
N GLY A 23 -16.65 -14.10 5.86
CA GLY A 23 -16.99 -13.95 4.44
C GLY A 23 -17.45 -15.27 3.81
N ARG A 24 -16.75 -16.38 4.09
CA ARG A 24 -17.11 -17.71 3.58
C ARG A 24 -18.44 -18.23 4.10
N GLN A 25 -18.79 -17.95 5.35
CA GLN A 25 -20.08 -18.30 5.94
C GLN A 25 -21.22 -17.39 5.43
N GLY A 26 -20.91 -16.35 4.66
CA GLY A 26 -21.91 -15.41 4.13
C GLY A 26 -22.46 -14.43 5.17
N TRP A 27 -21.90 -14.38 6.39
CA TRP A 27 -22.33 -13.42 7.43
C TRP A 27 -22.11 -11.98 6.97
N VAL A 28 -21.04 -11.76 6.21
CA VAL A 28 -20.80 -10.51 5.49
C VAL A 28 -20.80 -10.80 3.99
N GLY A 29 -21.89 -10.42 3.33
CA GLY A 29 -22.06 -10.61 1.89
C GLY A 29 -21.12 -9.74 1.04
N ALA A 30 -20.90 -10.15 -0.21
CA ALA A 30 -20.03 -9.43 -1.15
C ALA A 30 -20.42 -7.95 -1.35
N ALA A 31 -21.73 -7.62 -1.29
CA ALA A 31 -22.21 -6.24 -1.43
C ALA A 31 -21.73 -5.33 -0.28
N ALA A 32 -21.66 -5.86 0.95
CA ALA A 32 -21.25 -5.11 2.13
C ALA A 32 -19.74 -4.81 2.14
N VAL A 33 -18.93 -5.52 1.35
CA VAL A 33 -17.48 -5.33 1.28
C VAL A 33 -17.13 -3.89 0.92
N LYS A 34 -17.85 -3.32 -0.04
CA LYS A 34 -17.65 -1.93 -0.48
C LYS A 34 -17.95 -0.95 0.65
N ASP A 35 -19.08 -1.11 1.34
CA ASP A 35 -19.54 -0.17 2.36
C ASP A 35 -18.68 -0.21 3.62
N LEU A 36 -18.27 -1.41 4.04
CA LEU A 36 -17.33 -1.57 5.16
C LEU A 36 -15.93 -1.05 4.81
N SER A 37 -15.48 -1.25 3.56
CA SER A 37 -14.24 -0.63 3.09
C SER A 37 -14.34 0.89 3.10
N ASN A 38 -15.47 1.45 2.68
CA ASN A 38 -15.71 2.90 2.74
C ASN A 38 -15.67 3.41 4.18
N LEU A 39 -16.29 2.72 5.14
CA LEU A 39 -16.20 3.07 6.56
C LEU A 39 -14.73 3.12 7.03
N ILE A 40 -13.94 2.10 6.67
CA ILE A 40 -12.53 2.03 7.04
C ILE A 40 -11.74 3.17 6.39
N PHE A 41 -11.88 3.39 5.09
CA PHE A 41 -11.06 4.35 4.36
C PHE A 41 -11.54 5.79 4.50
N LEU A 42 -12.82 6.05 4.73
CA LEU A 42 -13.39 7.40 4.77
C LEU A 42 -13.60 7.94 6.19
N LEU A 43 -13.58 7.07 7.22
CA LEU A 43 -13.75 7.48 8.61
C LEU A 43 -12.62 7.00 9.52
N LEU A 44 -12.38 5.69 9.58
CA LEU A 44 -11.45 5.12 10.57
C LEU A 44 -9.98 5.45 10.26
N ALA A 45 -9.56 5.24 9.01
CA ALA A 45 -8.20 5.55 8.57
C ALA A 45 -7.92 7.06 8.70
N PRO A 46 -8.77 7.98 8.20
CA PRO A 46 -8.55 9.41 8.42
C PRO A 46 -8.37 9.79 9.88
N ALA A 47 -9.20 9.26 10.78
CA ALA A 47 -9.10 9.54 12.20
C ALA A 47 -7.76 9.06 12.79
N LEU A 48 -7.36 7.82 12.50
CA LEU A 48 -6.07 7.27 12.92
C LEU A 48 -4.90 8.09 12.38
N LEU A 49 -4.88 8.31 11.07
CA LEU A 49 -3.80 8.96 10.34
C LEU A 49 -3.60 10.41 10.78
N PHE A 50 -4.69 11.16 10.90
CA PHE A 50 -4.65 12.53 11.40
C PHE A 50 -4.13 12.57 12.82
N ARG A 51 -4.71 11.76 13.73
CA ARG A 51 -4.31 11.74 15.14
C ARG A 51 -2.83 11.41 15.29
N THR A 52 -2.35 10.33 14.66
CA THR A 52 -0.94 9.95 14.77
C THR A 52 -0.01 11.05 14.26
N MET A 53 -0.34 11.71 13.16
CA MET A 53 0.52 12.75 12.57
C MET A 53 0.39 14.11 13.28
N SER A 54 -0.72 14.37 13.98
CA SER A 54 -0.90 15.57 14.81
C SER A 54 0.03 15.66 16.01
N LEU A 55 0.62 14.53 16.40
CA LEU A 55 1.62 14.44 17.48
C LEU A 55 3.05 14.53 16.95
N VAL A 56 3.23 14.63 15.62
CA VAL A 56 4.53 14.57 14.96
C VAL A 56 4.99 15.95 14.51
N ARG A 57 6.28 16.19 14.70
CA ARG A 57 7.00 17.39 14.28
C ARG A 57 7.73 17.13 12.96
N VAL A 58 7.73 18.09 12.04
CA VAL A 58 8.33 17.88 10.71
C VAL A 58 9.83 17.59 10.80
N GLU A 59 10.49 18.11 11.84
CA GLU A 59 11.92 17.94 12.07
C GLU A 59 12.29 16.50 12.46
N THR A 60 11.34 15.68 12.93
CA THR A 60 11.59 14.28 13.29
C THR A 60 11.39 13.32 12.10
N LEU A 61 10.89 13.82 10.97
CA LEU A 61 10.65 13.01 9.78
C LEU A 61 11.97 12.64 9.09
N GLN A 62 12.09 11.37 8.73
CA GLN A 62 13.25 10.85 8.03
C GLN A 62 12.93 10.62 6.55
N PHE A 63 13.38 11.52 5.68
CA PHE A 63 13.16 11.42 4.23
C PHE A 63 14.12 10.48 3.52
N LYS A 64 15.30 10.23 4.09
CA LYS A 64 16.32 9.35 3.50
C LYS A 64 15.85 7.89 3.32
N PRO A 65 15.22 7.22 4.33
CA PRO A 65 14.59 5.92 4.15
C PRO A 65 13.51 5.93 3.05
N VAL A 66 12.71 6.99 2.99
CA VAL A 66 11.63 7.13 2.00
C VAL A 66 12.19 7.27 0.58
N ALA A 67 13.24 8.06 0.40
CA ALA A 67 13.95 8.18 -0.88
C ALA A 67 14.54 6.83 -1.33
N ALA A 68 15.12 6.05 -0.41
CA ALA A 68 15.63 4.71 -0.71
C ALA A 68 14.53 3.74 -1.16
N TYR A 69 13.38 3.76 -0.47
CA TYR A 69 12.21 2.98 -0.85
C TYR A 69 11.74 3.33 -2.28
N PHE A 70 11.63 4.63 -2.59
CA PHE A 70 11.22 5.06 -3.92
C PHE A 70 12.25 4.74 -5.01
N ALA A 71 13.55 4.86 -4.71
CA ALA A 71 14.60 4.51 -5.66
C ALA A 71 14.51 3.02 -6.05
N ALA A 72 14.38 2.12 -5.07
CA ALA A 72 14.17 0.70 -5.34
C ALA A 72 12.83 0.42 -6.06
N THR A 73 11.76 1.12 -5.67
CA THR A 73 10.45 1.01 -6.31
C THR A 73 10.54 1.41 -7.79
N VAL A 74 11.13 2.55 -8.12
CA VAL A 74 11.30 3.03 -9.49
C VAL A 74 12.17 2.06 -10.29
N LEU A 75 13.24 1.52 -9.69
CA LEU A 75 14.08 0.51 -10.33
C LEU A 75 13.26 -0.72 -10.74
N ILE A 76 12.49 -1.33 -9.83
CA ILE A 76 11.67 -2.52 -10.12
C ILE A 76 10.56 -2.19 -11.12
N PHE A 77 9.97 -1.00 -11.02
CA PHE A 77 8.93 -0.55 -11.93
C PHE A 77 9.47 -0.41 -13.37
N VAL A 78 10.59 0.30 -13.54
CA VAL A 78 11.24 0.50 -14.85
C VAL A 78 11.73 -0.84 -15.40
N LEU A 79 12.37 -1.68 -14.59
CA LEU A 79 12.81 -3.01 -15.04
C LEU A 79 11.63 -3.86 -15.51
N SER A 80 10.49 -3.81 -14.82
CA SER A 80 9.27 -4.49 -15.24
C SER A 80 8.78 -4.03 -16.62
N LEU A 81 8.87 -2.72 -16.92
CA LEU A 81 8.53 -2.16 -18.23
C LEU A 81 9.55 -2.53 -19.31
N LEU A 82 10.84 -2.53 -19.00
CA LEU A 82 11.89 -2.88 -19.97
C LEU A 82 11.79 -4.35 -20.39
N LEU A 83 11.52 -5.25 -19.45
CA LEU A 83 11.42 -6.69 -19.72
C LEU A 83 10.13 -7.09 -20.45
N ARG A 84 9.03 -6.36 -20.25
CA ARG A 84 7.70 -6.70 -20.81
C ARG A 84 7.26 -5.80 -21.97
N GLY A 85 8.05 -4.75 -22.23
CA GLY A 85 7.75 -3.69 -23.19
C GLY A 85 6.86 -2.58 -22.60
N PHE A 86 6.82 -1.46 -23.32
CA PHE A 86 6.05 -0.29 -22.91
C PHE A 86 4.63 -0.35 -23.47
N ASN A 87 3.70 -0.90 -22.69
CA ASN A 87 2.27 -1.02 -22.98
C ASN A 87 1.45 -0.96 -21.67
N ARG A 88 0.12 -0.79 -21.79
CA ARG A 88 -0.78 -0.67 -20.63
C ARG A 88 -0.69 -1.86 -19.69
N THR A 89 -0.69 -3.07 -20.23
CA THR A 89 -0.59 -4.33 -19.46
C THR A 89 0.68 -4.35 -18.62
N SER A 90 1.81 -3.99 -19.21
CA SER A 90 3.11 -3.97 -18.52
C SER A 90 3.16 -2.89 -17.45
N ALA A 91 2.52 -1.74 -17.66
CA ALA A 91 2.43 -0.68 -16.66
C ALA A 91 1.54 -1.07 -15.46
N VAL A 92 0.40 -1.74 -15.70
CA VAL A 92 -0.43 -2.29 -14.61
C VAL A 92 0.34 -3.35 -13.81
N LEU A 93 1.06 -4.25 -14.50
CA LEU A 93 1.84 -5.30 -13.84
C LEU A 93 3.10 -4.75 -13.15
N ALA A 94 3.75 -3.73 -13.70
CA ALA A 94 4.83 -3.02 -13.02
C ALA A 94 4.33 -2.37 -11.73
N LEU A 95 3.14 -1.75 -11.76
CA LEU A 95 2.50 -1.22 -10.57
C LEU A 95 2.18 -2.33 -9.56
N ALA A 96 1.70 -3.49 -10.04
CA ALA A 96 1.46 -4.66 -9.21
C ALA A 96 2.73 -5.13 -8.48
N ASN A 97 3.90 -5.06 -9.13
CA ASN A 97 5.18 -5.47 -8.54
C ASN A 97 5.72 -4.50 -7.48
N THR A 98 5.19 -3.28 -7.38
CA THR A 98 5.76 -2.24 -6.50
C THR A 98 4.78 -1.63 -5.50
N PHE A 99 3.48 -1.67 -5.79
CA PHE A 99 2.48 -1.02 -4.95
C PHE A 99 2.03 -1.94 -3.81
N SER A 100 2.42 -1.61 -2.58
CA SER A 100 2.12 -2.38 -1.37
C SER A 100 0.75 -2.06 -0.77
N ASN A 101 0.12 -3.04 -0.10
CA ASN A 101 -1.06 -2.81 0.75
C ASN A 101 -0.67 -2.18 2.11
N THR A 102 -0.18 -0.95 2.06
CA THR A 102 0.38 -0.25 3.22
C THR A 102 -0.67 0.17 4.25
N VAL A 103 -1.92 0.36 3.84
CA VAL A 103 -2.98 0.86 4.73
C VAL A 103 -3.67 -0.28 5.45
N MET A 104 -4.31 -1.22 4.74
CA MET A 104 -5.11 -2.27 5.39
C MET A 104 -4.27 -3.30 6.13
N ILE A 105 -3.05 -3.56 5.67
CA ILE A 105 -2.14 -4.55 6.28
C ILE A 105 -0.93 -3.87 6.91
N GLY A 106 -0.34 -2.89 6.22
CA GLY A 106 0.87 -2.23 6.70
C GLY A 106 0.68 -1.48 8.03
N LEU A 107 -0.36 -0.66 8.18
CA LEU A 107 -0.59 0.09 9.42
C LEU A 107 -0.78 -0.84 10.62
N PRO A 108 -1.71 -1.83 10.62
CA PRO A 108 -1.86 -2.72 11.76
C PRO A 108 -0.58 -3.49 12.08
N LEU A 109 0.10 -3.99 11.05
CA LEU A 109 1.31 -4.79 11.23
C LEU A 109 2.48 -3.96 11.78
N VAL A 110 2.75 -2.79 11.22
CA VAL A 110 3.82 -1.90 11.70
C VAL A 110 3.50 -1.40 13.11
N GLY A 111 2.24 -1.08 13.40
CA GLY A 111 1.83 -0.68 14.74
C GLY A 111 2.08 -1.79 15.78
N LEU A 112 1.70 -3.03 15.47
CA LEU A 112 1.92 -4.18 16.36
C LEU A 112 3.40 -4.60 16.46
N ALA A 113 4.17 -4.42 15.39
CA ALA A 113 5.56 -4.88 15.32
C ALA A 113 6.57 -3.88 15.88
N PHE A 114 6.32 -2.58 15.66
CA PHE A 114 7.28 -1.49 15.84
C PHE A 114 6.72 -0.30 16.66
N GLY A 115 5.45 -0.33 17.05
CA GLY A 115 4.82 0.74 17.83
C GLY A 115 4.73 2.07 17.10
N GLU A 116 4.59 3.15 17.87
CA GLU A 116 4.39 4.50 17.35
C GLU A 116 5.58 4.99 16.51
N ALA A 117 6.82 4.72 16.93
CA ALA A 117 8.01 5.13 16.19
C ALA A 117 8.05 4.53 14.78
N GLY A 118 7.71 3.25 14.64
CA GLY A 118 7.60 2.61 13.32
C GLY A 118 6.44 3.17 12.50
N MET A 119 5.32 3.52 13.16
CA MET A 119 4.18 4.15 12.51
C MET A 119 4.56 5.51 11.91
N VAL A 120 5.31 6.35 12.62
CA VAL A 120 5.78 7.64 12.09
C VAL A 120 6.59 7.45 10.80
N VAL A 121 7.51 6.49 10.79
CA VAL A 121 8.31 6.16 9.59
C VAL A 121 7.41 5.69 8.44
N LEU A 122 6.48 4.78 8.71
CA LEU A 122 5.53 4.28 7.71
C LEU A 122 4.65 5.41 7.16
N LEU A 123 4.13 6.29 8.02
CA LEU A 123 3.25 7.37 7.61
C LEU A 123 3.96 8.46 6.82
N THR A 124 5.23 8.70 7.11
CA THR A 124 6.11 9.53 6.26
C THR A 124 6.16 8.96 4.84
N LEU A 125 6.40 7.65 4.70
CA LEU A 125 6.35 6.97 3.41
C LEU A 125 4.95 7.05 2.78
N VAL A 126 3.89 6.69 3.50
CA VAL A 126 2.50 6.60 2.98
C VAL A 126 2.01 7.95 2.45
N SER A 127 2.38 9.06 3.09
CA SER A 127 2.04 10.41 2.65
C SER A 127 2.52 10.70 1.21
N LEU A 128 3.73 10.23 0.88
CA LEU A 128 4.34 10.38 -0.44
C LEU A 128 4.01 9.20 -1.36
N HIS A 129 3.73 8.02 -0.81
CA HIS A 129 3.53 6.78 -1.57
C HIS A 129 2.39 6.91 -2.57
N SER A 130 1.22 7.37 -2.11
CA SER A 130 0.06 7.58 -2.98
C SER A 130 0.32 8.69 -3.99
N LEU A 131 0.96 9.79 -3.58
CA LEU A 131 1.28 10.91 -4.47
C LEU A 131 2.22 10.48 -5.60
N VAL A 132 3.32 9.80 -5.28
CA VAL A 132 4.36 9.42 -6.24
C VAL A 132 3.90 8.24 -7.09
N LEU A 133 3.46 7.14 -6.48
CA LEU A 133 3.16 5.92 -7.25
C LEU A 133 1.87 6.03 -8.05
N MET A 134 0.79 6.60 -7.50
CA MET A 134 -0.47 6.70 -8.25
C MET A 134 -0.35 7.72 -9.39
N THR A 135 0.30 8.86 -9.16
CA THR A 135 0.54 9.86 -10.20
C THR A 135 1.51 9.31 -11.24
N GLY A 136 2.63 8.71 -10.82
CA GLY A 136 3.60 8.10 -11.73
C GLY A 136 2.99 6.99 -12.58
N ALA A 137 2.23 6.09 -11.96
CA ALA A 137 1.51 5.04 -12.69
C ALA A 137 0.49 5.63 -13.66
N THR A 138 -0.26 6.67 -13.27
CA THR A 138 -1.19 7.35 -14.18
C THR A 138 -0.44 7.94 -15.37
N VAL A 139 0.65 8.67 -15.15
CA VAL A 139 1.48 9.23 -16.24
C VAL A 139 1.93 8.13 -17.20
N VAL A 140 2.51 7.05 -16.66
CA VAL A 140 3.01 5.93 -17.46
C VAL A 140 1.88 5.24 -18.23
N LEU A 141 0.72 5.02 -17.61
CA LEU A 141 -0.43 4.40 -18.25
C LEU A 141 -1.05 5.28 -19.33
N GLU A 142 -1.18 6.58 -19.10
CA GLU A 142 -1.65 7.53 -20.13
C GLU A 142 -0.67 7.59 -21.31
N LEU A 143 0.64 7.61 -21.05
CA LEU A 143 1.66 7.54 -22.10
C LEU A 143 1.61 6.22 -22.88
N ALA A 144 1.44 5.08 -22.19
CA ALA A 144 1.31 3.78 -22.82
C ALA A 144 0.04 3.70 -23.68
N THR A 145 -1.08 4.21 -23.17
CA THR A 145 -2.36 4.29 -23.89
C THR A 145 -2.23 5.17 -25.13
N ALA A 146 -1.61 6.35 -25.01
CA ALA A 146 -1.39 7.25 -26.12
C ALA A 146 -0.48 6.63 -27.19
N ARG A 147 0.57 5.91 -26.79
CA ARG A 147 1.48 5.19 -27.71
C ARG A 147 0.76 4.07 -28.46
N GLU A 148 -0.11 3.33 -27.78
CA GLU A 148 -0.93 2.29 -28.40
C GLU A 148 -1.92 2.87 -29.42
N HIS A 149 -2.61 3.97 -29.07
CA HIS A 149 -3.54 4.65 -29.99
C HIS A 149 -2.84 5.30 -31.19
N ALA A 150 -1.63 5.85 -31.01
CA ALA A 150 -0.85 6.41 -32.11
C ALA A 150 -0.44 5.34 -33.14
N ARG A 151 -0.24 4.10 -32.69
CA ARG A 151 0.02 2.95 -33.57
C ARG A 151 -1.23 2.47 -34.31
N SER A 152 -2.44 2.82 -33.85
CA SER A 152 -3.73 2.40 -34.43
C SER A 152 -4.42 3.47 -35.31
N HIS A 153 -3.67 4.42 -35.88
CA HIS A 153 -4.13 5.40 -36.89
C HIS A 153 -5.29 6.35 -36.54
N ALA A 154 -5.58 6.62 -35.26
CA ALA A 154 -6.52 7.67 -34.86
C ALA A 154 -5.79 8.83 -34.17
N SER A 155 -5.90 10.02 -34.75
CA SER A 155 -5.02 11.16 -34.44
C SER A 155 -5.66 12.24 -33.56
N HIS A 156 -4.79 13.01 -32.90
CA HIS A 156 -4.93 14.37 -32.33
C HIS A 156 -5.87 14.64 -31.14
N GLY A 157 -5.32 14.41 -29.94
CA GLY A 157 -5.76 15.03 -28.67
C GLY A 157 -4.80 14.87 -27.48
N GLY A 158 -3.64 14.24 -27.69
CA GLY A 158 -2.86 13.58 -26.64
C GLY A 158 -2.29 14.46 -25.53
N HIS A 159 -1.72 15.63 -25.87
CA HIS A 159 -1.05 16.47 -24.86
C HIS A 159 -2.01 17.10 -23.86
N ARG A 160 -3.12 17.68 -24.35
CA ARG A 160 -4.15 18.27 -23.46
C ARG A 160 -4.88 17.20 -22.65
N ALA A 161 -5.08 16.00 -23.20
CA ALA A 161 -5.67 14.89 -22.47
C ALA A 161 -4.73 14.37 -21.36
N MET A 162 -3.43 14.22 -21.68
CA MET A 162 -2.39 13.83 -20.73
C MET A 162 -2.25 14.85 -19.58
N LEU A 163 -2.13 16.15 -19.88
CA LEU A 163 -2.04 17.19 -18.85
C LEU A 163 -3.27 17.18 -17.93
N ARG A 164 -4.48 16.99 -18.49
CA ARG A 164 -5.70 16.86 -17.70
C ARG A 164 -5.71 15.58 -16.85
N ALA A 165 -5.22 14.46 -17.37
CA ALA A 165 -5.14 13.21 -16.64
C ALA A 165 -4.13 13.30 -15.48
N VAL A 166 -2.97 13.91 -15.70
CA VAL A 166 -1.94 14.17 -14.68
C VAL A 166 -2.45 15.14 -13.62
N ALA A 167 -3.07 16.25 -14.01
CA ALA A 167 -3.66 17.20 -13.06
C ALA A 167 -4.77 16.56 -12.21
N ARG A 168 -5.64 15.74 -12.82
CA ARG A 168 -6.64 14.96 -12.08
C ARG A 168 -6.01 13.92 -11.15
N ALA A 169 -4.95 13.24 -11.59
CA ALA A 169 -4.23 12.27 -10.76
C ALA A 169 -3.60 12.94 -9.54
N LEU A 170 -2.90 14.06 -9.73
CA LEU A 170 -2.33 14.85 -8.64
C LEU A 170 -3.41 15.33 -7.67
N ARG A 171 -4.49 15.93 -8.18
CA ARG A 171 -5.62 16.37 -7.35
C ARG A 171 -6.21 15.21 -6.57
N ASN A 172 -6.49 14.09 -7.21
CA ASN A 172 -7.09 12.93 -6.57
C ASN A 172 -6.12 12.27 -5.58
N ALA A 173 -4.81 12.31 -5.85
CA ALA A 173 -3.80 11.78 -4.94
C ALA A 173 -3.65 12.67 -3.70
N ILE A 174 -3.75 13.99 -3.83
CA ILE A 174 -3.73 14.93 -2.69
C ILE A 174 -5.01 14.83 -1.86
N ILE A 175 -6.19 14.82 -2.50
CA ILE A 175 -7.51 14.76 -1.84
C ILE A 175 -7.85 13.32 -1.38
N HIS A 176 -6.98 12.35 -1.68
CA HIS A 176 -7.20 10.95 -1.30
C HIS A 176 -7.36 10.82 0.22
N PRO A 177 -8.28 9.98 0.71
CA PRO A 177 -8.59 9.84 2.14
C PRO A 177 -7.46 9.26 3.01
N VAL A 178 -6.25 9.11 2.46
CA VAL A 178 -5.07 8.57 3.18
C VAL A 178 -3.99 9.65 3.32
N PRO A 179 -3.44 10.22 2.24
CA PRO A 179 -2.46 11.31 2.36
C PRO A 179 -3.06 12.60 2.92
N LEU A 180 -4.31 12.95 2.62
CA LEU A 180 -4.91 14.20 3.10
C LEU A 180 -4.94 14.28 4.64
N PRO A 181 -5.46 13.27 5.38
CA PRO A 181 -5.40 13.27 6.84
C PRO A 181 -3.99 13.29 7.41
N ILE A 182 -3.03 12.61 6.77
CA ILE A 182 -1.61 12.62 7.18
C ILE A 182 -1.05 14.05 7.10
N MET A 183 -1.24 14.72 5.97
CA MET A 183 -0.76 16.09 5.76
C MET A 183 -1.46 17.07 6.71
N ALA A 184 -2.79 16.97 6.87
CA ALA A 184 -3.54 17.80 7.78
C ALA A 184 -3.11 17.61 9.24
N GLY A 185 -2.90 16.35 9.66
CA GLY A 185 -2.38 16.02 10.99
C GLY A 185 -1.00 16.62 11.19
N LEU A 186 -0.07 16.39 10.26
CA LEU A 186 1.30 16.92 10.35
C LEU A 186 1.31 18.45 10.44
N LEU A 187 0.50 19.15 9.63
CA LEU A 187 0.39 20.61 9.67
C LEU A 187 -0.16 21.09 11.03
N TYR A 188 -1.19 20.40 11.55
CA TYR A 188 -1.73 20.70 12.88
C TYR A 188 -0.68 20.49 13.97
N GLY A 189 0.11 19.42 13.90
CA GLY A 189 1.19 19.14 14.86
C GLY A 189 2.27 20.23 14.90
N GLN A 190 2.42 21.03 13.82
CA GLN A 190 3.36 22.15 13.83
C GLN A 190 2.89 23.34 14.68
N THR A 191 1.59 23.46 14.94
CA THR A 191 1.01 24.55 15.76
C THR A 191 1.39 24.47 17.23
N GLY A 192 1.71 23.27 17.73
CA GLY A 192 2.00 23.02 19.14
C GLY A 192 0.78 23.11 20.07
N TRP A 193 -0.43 23.29 19.54
CA TRP A 193 -1.65 23.44 20.34
C TRP A 193 -2.03 22.16 21.11
N GLY A 194 -1.50 21.01 20.69
CA GLY A 194 -1.94 19.71 21.17
C GLY A 194 -3.38 19.42 20.75
N LEU A 195 -3.79 18.16 20.84
CA LEU A 195 -5.19 17.80 20.63
C LEU A 195 -5.98 17.98 21.93
N PRO A 196 -7.04 18.81 21.97
CA PRO A 196 -7.94 18.85 23.12
C PRO A 196 -8.53 17.46 23.38
N GLU A 197 -8.66 17.08 24.64
CA GLU A 197 -9.12 15.74 25.05
C GLU A 197 -10.49 15.38 24.44
N LEU A 198 -11.37 16.37 24.25
CA LEU A 198 -12.68 16.22 23.61
C LEU A 198 -12.60 15.72 22.16
N ILE A 199 -11.51 16.05 21.45
CA ILE A 199 -11.26 15.63 20.07
C ILE A 199 -10.36 14.37 20.06
N ASP A 200 -9.35 14.31 20.94
CA ASP A 200 -8.41 13.18 20.95
C ASP A 200 -9.11 11.85 21.27
N LYS A 201 -10.01 11.82 22.25
CA LYS A 201 -10.69 10.58 22.67
C LYS A 201 -11.49 9.92 21.54
N PRO A 202 -12.40 10.62 20.83
CA PRO A 202 -13.09 10.05 19.68
C PRO A 202 -12.13 9.57 18.58
N LEU A 203 -11.09 10.35 18.26
CA LEU A 203 -10.10 9.97 17.26
C LEU A 203 -9.35 8.70 17.67
N ALA A 204 -9.00 8.58 18.95
CA ALA A 204 -8.35 7.39 19.51
C ALA A 204 -9.26 6.16 19.40
N MET A 205 -10.55 6.29 19.73
CA MET A 205 -11.53 5.20 19.62
C MET A 205 -11.70 4.73 18.17
N LEU A 206 -11.83 5.67 17.22
CA LEU A 206 -11.91 5.33 15.79
C LEU A 206 -10.60 4.68 15.30
N GLY A 207 -9.45 5.18 15.75
CA GLY A 207 -8.15 4.61 15.41
C GLY A 207 -7.92 3.21 15.98
N GLN A 208 -8.40 2.93 17.19
CA GLN A 208 -8.36 1.58 17.79
C GLN A 208 -9.26 0.60 17.04
N ALA A 209 -10.40 1.06 16.51
CA ALA A 209 -11.28 0.23 15.69
C ALA A 209 -10.69 -0.07 14.29
N PHE A 210 -9.86 0.82 13.74
CA PHE A 210 -9.28 0.68 12.40
C PHE A 210 -8.53 -0.64 12.22
N SER A 211 -7.54 -0.93 13.07
CA SER A 211 -6.63 -2.06 12.88
C SER A 211 -7.32 -3.43 12.80
N PRO A 212 -8.19 -3.81 13.77
CA PRO A 212 -8.88 -5.09 13.69
C PRO A 212 -9.86 -5.16 12.51
N LEU A 213 -10.62 -4.08 12.24
CA LEU A 213 -11.57 -4.06 11.12
C LEU A 213 -10.88 -4.13 9.77
N ALA A 214 -9.74 -3.45 9.60
CA ALA A 214 -8.95 -3.50 8.36
C ALA A 214 -8.49 -4.93 8.05
N LEU A 215 -7.93 -5.64 9.04
CA LEU A 215 -7.44 -7.00 8.88
C LEU A 215 -8.56 -8.01 8.63
N VAL A 216 -9.68 -7.90 9.36
CA VAL A 216 -10.88 -8.70 9.11
C VAL A 216 -11.41 -8.44 7.70
N MET A 217 -11.44 -7.18 7.25
CA MET A 217 -11.89 -6.84 5.90
C MET A 217 -10.97 -7.36 4.79
N VAL A 218 -9.66 -7.45 5.02
CA VAL A 218 -8.76 -8.17 4.10
C VAL A 218 -9.22 -9.62 3.97
N GLY A 219 -9.46 -10.31 5.09
CA GLY A 219 -9.97 -11.68 5.10
C GLY A 219 -11.28 -11.86 4.34
N ILE A 220 -12.27 -11.01 4.62
CA ILE A 220 -13.58 -11.03 3.96
C ILE A 220 -13.42 -10.83 2.45
N THR A 221 -12.56 -9.89 2.03
CA THR A 221 -12.28 -9.63 0.61
C THR A 221 -11.69 -10.87 -0.08
N LEU A 222 -10.78 -11.59 0.60
CA LEU A 222 -10.22 -12.85 0.07
C LEU A 222 -11.28 -13.94 -0.09
N ALA A 223 -12.27 -14.01 0.80
CA ALA A 223 -13.33 -15.02 0.72
C ALA A 223 -14.22 -14.86 -0.52
N TRP A 224 -14.44 -13.62 -0.95
CA TRP A 224 -15.27 -13.30 -2.11
C TRP A 224 -14.49 -13.20 -3.43
N THR A 225 -13.16 -13.14 -3.37
CA THR A 225 -12.33 -13.01 -4.57
C THR A 225 -12.01 -14.38 -5.16
N ARG A 226 -12.49 -14.64 -6.38
CA ARG A 226 -12.19 -15.88 -7.10
C ARG A 226 -10.80 -15.83 -7.72
N VAL A 227 -9.99 -16.86 -7.45
CA VAL A 227 -8.71 -17.04 -8.12
C VAL A 227 -8.95 -17.76 -9.44
N GLY A 228 -8.83 -17.02 -10.55
CA GLY A 228 -9.07 -17.54 -11.90
C GLY A 228 -7.89 -18.35 -12.47
N GLU A 229 -7.97 -18.68 -13.76
CA GLU A 229 -7.01 -19.53 -14.52
C GLU A 229 -5.57 -18.97 -14.61
N HIS A 230 -5.34 -17.75 -14.15
CA HIS A 230 -4.06 -17.04 -14.29
C HIS A 230 -3.08 -17.28 -13.11
N LEU A 231 -3.20 -18.40 -12.41
CA LEU A 231 -2.42 -18.74 -11.21
C LEU A 231 -0.91 -18.62 -11.41
N ARG A 232 -0.38 -19.13 -12.53
CA ARG A 232 1.06 -19.08 -12.81
C ARG A 232 1.57 -17.64 -12.93
N GLY A 233 0.85 -16.79 -13.65
CA GLY A 233 1.21 -15.37 -13.78
C GLY A 233 1.10 -14.64 -12.44
N ALA A 234 0.04 -14.95 -11.68
CA ALA A 234 -0.20 -14.36 -10.37
C ALA A 234 0.88 -14.72 -9.37
N LEU A 235 1.35 -15.98 -9.40
CA LEU A 235 2.45 -16.44 -8.57
C LEU A 235 3.73 -15.67 -8.88
N VAL A 236 4.06 -15.48 -10.16
CA VAL A 236 5.23 -14.70 -10.58
C VAL A 236 5.15 -13.25 -10.10
N GLN A 237 4.02 -12.55 -10.30
CA GLN A 237 3.84 -11.18 -9.78
C GLN A 237 4.00 -11.13 -8.26
N SER A 238 3.41 -12.11 -7.57
CA SER A 238 3.42 -12.16 -6.11
C SER A 238 4.83 -12.42 -5.56
N LEU A 239 5.64 -13.26 -6.23
CA LEU A 239 7.04 -13.49 -5.85
C LEU A 239 7.90 -12.25 -6.08
N VAL A 240 7.70 -11.55 -7.19
CA VAL A 240 8.40 -10.27 -7.43
C VAL A 240 8.02 -9.25 -6.36
N LYS A 241 6.73 -9.11 -6.06
CA LYS A 241 6.26 -8.13 -5.07
C LYS A 241 6.69 -8.46 -3.64
N ASN A 242 6.58 -9.72 -3.22
CA ASN A 242 6.77 -10.11 -1.82
C ASN A 242 8.22 -10.49 -1.49
N LEU A 243 9.06 -10.77 -2.49
CA LEU A 243 10.46 -11.17 -2.27
C LEU A 243 11.46 -10.24 -2.97
N VAL A 244 11.30 -10.03 -4.28
CA VAL A 244 12.28 -9.22 -5.04
C VAL A 244 12.25 -7.76 -4.64
N HIS A 245 11.04 -7.18 -4.51
CA HIS A 245 10.87 -5.79 -4.11
C HIS A 245 11.43 -5.47 -2.70
N PRO A 246 11.13 -6.23 -1.62
CA PRO A 246 11.75 -5.97 -0.33
C PRO A 246 13.26 -6.18 -0.30
N VAL A 247 13.79 -7.15 -1.06
CA VAL A 247 15.24 -7.33 -1.20
C VAL A 247 15.87 -6.12 -1.90
N ALA A 248 15.25 -5.60 -2.95
CA ALA A 248 15.71 -4.39 -3.63
C ALA A 248 15.67 -3.17 -2.70
N VAL A 249 14.58 -3.00 -1.93
CA VAL A 249 14.48 -1.93 -0.93
C VAL A 249 15.54 -2.08 0.15
N ALA A 250 15.77 -3.28 0.66
CA ALA A 250 16.82 -3.56 1.63
C ALA A 250 18.21 -3.19 1.10
N ALA A 251 18.53 -3.62 -0.13
CA ALA A 251 19.82 -3.35 -0.77
C ALA A 251 20.03 -1.85 -0.99
N VAL A 252 19.07 -1.15 -1.60
CA VAL A 252 19.19 0.29 -1.89
C VAL A 252 19.26 1.10 -0.59
N ALA A 253 18.39 0.81 0.37
CA ALA A 253 18.43 1.49 1.67
C ALA A 253 19.73 1.22 2.42
N TRP A 254 20.25 -0.01 2.35
CA TRP A 254 21.52 -0.34 2.97
C TRP A 254 22.70 0.39 2.31
N LEU A 255 22.74 0.46 0.99
CA LEU A 255 23.74 1.21 0.21
C LEU A 255 23.68 2.71 0.48
N MET A 256 22.48 3.25 0.68
CA MET A 256 22.30 4.64 1.09
C MET A 256 22.68 4.88 2.56
N GLY A 257 23.02 3.84 3.34
CA GLY A 257 23.39 3.96 4.74
C GLY A 257 22.21 4.12 5.70
N VAL A 258 21.01 3.68 5.30
CA VAL A 258 19.85 3.56 6.19
C VAL A 258 20.03 2.32 7.07
N ARG A 259 19.80 2.45 8.38
CA ARG A 259 20.03 1.39 9.38
C ARG A 259 18.91 1.41 10.43
N GLY A 260 18.83 0.35 11.23
CA GLY A 260 17.92 0.25 12.37
C GLY A 260 16.43 0.23 12.00
N LEU A 261 15.59 0.79 12.88
CA LEU A 261 14.15 0.80 12.73
C LEU A 261 13.64 1.32 11.36
N PRO A 262 14.15 2.43 10.79
CA PRO A 262 13.69 2.89 9.49
C PRO A 262 13.92 1.90 8.35
N LEU A 263 15.06 1.20 8.37
CA LEU A 263 15.36 0.14 7.40
C LEU A 263 14.34 -1.01 7.55
N ALA A 264 14.11 -1.46 8.78
CA ALA A 264 13.17 -2.54 9.07
C ALA A 264 11.75 -2.21 8.60
N VAL A 265 11.26 -0.99 8.86
CA VAL A 265 9.93 -0.53 8.43
C VAL A 265 9.85 -0.48 6.90
N MET A 266 10.85 0.07 6.21
CA MET A 266 10.83 0.16 4.74
C MET A 266 10.81 -1.23 4.08
N VAL A 267 11.64 -2.15 4.57
CA VAL A 267 11.72 -3.52 4.04
C VAL A 267 10.44 -4.30 4.34
N LEU A 268 9.90 -4.21 5.56
CA LEU A 268 8.62 -4.85 5.88
C LEU A 268 7.49 -4.30 5.00
N THR A 269 7.44 -2.97 4.82
CA THR A 269 6.44 -2.32 3.98
C THR A 269 6.55 -2.76 2.52
N ALA A 270 7.76 -2.97 2.02
CA ALA A 270 8.01 -3.47 0.67
C ALA A 270 7.59 -4.94 0.49
N ALA A 271 7.64 -5.75 1.56
CA ALA A 271 7.26 -7.16 1.57
C ALA A 271 5.74 -7.40 1.67
N LEU A 272 4.97 -6.36 2.01
CA LEU A 272 3.51 -6.43 2.03
C LEU A 272 2.94 -6.89 0.68
N PRO A 273 1.76 -7.53 0.67
CA PRO A 273 1.13 -7.95 -0.58
C PRO A 273 0.73 -6.77 -1.47
N ILE A 274 0.27 -7.08 -2.68
CA ILE A 274 -0.16 -6.08 -3.66
C ILE A 274 -1.33 -5.26 -3.11
N GLY A 275 -1.25 -3.94 -3.22
CA GLY A 275 -2.29 -3.04 -2.74
C GLY A 275 -3.57 -3.06 -3.59
N ALA A 276 -4.71 -2.83 -2.95
CA ALA A 276 -6.02 -2.83 -3.60
C ALA A 276 -6.13 -1.81 -4.76
N ASN A 277 -5.41 -0.70 -4.68
CA ASN A 277 -5.44 0.34 -5.73
C ASN A 277 -4.95 -0.15 -7.09
N VAL A 278 -4.10 -1.20 -7.14
CA VAL A 278 -3.66 -1.78 -8.42
C VAL A 278 -4.84 -2.37 -9.20
N PHE A 279 -5.79 -2.98 -8.50
CA PHE A 279 -7.02 -3.49 -9.11
C PHE A 279 -7.84 -2.35 -9.74
N LEU A 280 -7.99 -1.21 -9.05
CA LEU A 280 -8.69 -0.04 -9.61
C LEU A 280 -8.04 0.47 -10.90
N PHE A 281 -6.70 0.47 -10.97
CA PHE A 281 -5.98 0.80 -12.20
C PHE A 281 -6.22 -0.24 -13.30
N SER A 282 -6.17 -1.52 -12.98
CA SER A 282 -6.43 -2.59 -13.94
C SER A 282 -7.82 -2.45 -14.59
N GLN A 283 -8.85 -2.14 -13.80
CA GLN A 283 -10.21 -1.91 -14.29
C GLN A 283 -10.35 -0.59 -15.05
N ARG A 284 -9.78 0.50 -14.53
CA ARG A 284 -9.84 1.81 -15.18
C ARG A 284 -9.24 1.80 -16.57
N TYR A 285 -8.11 1.11 -16.75
CA TYR A 285 -7.42 1.01 -18.03
C TYR A 285 -7.79 -0.24 -18.85
N ARG A 286 -8.73 -1.05 -18.32
CA ARG A 286 -9.22 -2.31 -18.90
C ARG A 286 -8.07 -3.23 -19.33
N SER A 287 -7.13 -3.44 -18.42
CA SER A 287 -5.87 -4.13 -18.72
C SER A 287 -5.41 -4.98 -17.53
N ALA A 288 -5.06 -6.24 -17.81
CA ALA A 288 -4.59 -7.22 -16.83
C ALA A 288 -5.53 -7.45 -15.62
N GLU A 289 -6.84 -7.25 -15.75
CA GLU A 289 -7.79 -7.32 -14.62
C GLU A 289 -7.81 -8.66 -13.89
N ALA A 290 -7.97 -9.77 -14.64
CA ALA A 290 -8.02 -11.11 -14.07
C ALA A 290 -6.70 -11.50 -13.40
N LEU A 291 -5.58 -11.18 -14.07
CA LEU A 291 -4.24 -11.45 -13.54
C LEU A 291 -3.94 -10.61 -12.30
N THR A 292 -4.32 -9.33 -12.28
CA THR A 292 -4.12 -8.43 -11.14
C THR A 292 -4.94 -8.90 -9.94
N THR A 293 -6.22 -9.22 -10.15
CA THR A 293 -7.10 -9.77 -9.11
C THR A 293 -6.51 -11.04 -8.51
N ALA A 294 -6.09 -11.99 -9.35
CA ALA A 294 -5.45 -13.22 -8.90
C ALA A 294 -4.14 -12.93 -8.15
N SER A 295 -3.33 -11.97 -8.63
CA SER A 295 -2.07 -11.58 -7.98
C SER A 295 -2.29 -10.96 -6.60
N VAL A 296 -3.35 -10.16 -6.41
CA VAL A 296 -3.69 -9.59 -5.09
C VAL A 296 -4.01 -10.71 -4.10
N VAL A 297 -4.81 -11.70 -4.49
CA VAL A 297 -5.13 -12.86 -3.62
C VAL A 297 -3.88 -13.68 -3.32
N VAL A 298 -3.14 -14.08 -4.37
CA VAL A 298 -1.95 -14.93 -4.24
C VAL A 298 -0.87 -14.22 -3.42
N SER A 299 -0.61 -12.93 -3.66
CA SER A 299 0.36 -12.16 -2.87
C SER A 299 -0.09 -12.00 -1.42
N THR A 300 -1.38 -11.88 -1.13
CA THR A 300 -1.87 -11.80 0.25
C THR A 300 -1.67 -13.13 0.99
N LEU A 301 -1.99 -14.26 0.34
CA LEU A 301 -1.77 -15.59 0.92
C LEU A 301 -0.28 -15.89 1.11
N LEU A 302 0.55 -15.63 0.09
CA LEU A 302 2.00 -15.72 0.21
C LEU A 302 2.56 -14.73 1.24
N GLY A 303 1.91 -13.58 1.38
CA GLY A 303 2.21 -12.52 2.34
C GLY A 303 2.23 -13.04 3.77
N LEU A 304 1.29 -13.92 4.13
CA LEU A 304 1.24 -14.51 5.47
C LEU A 304 2.56 -15.20 5.85
N GLY A 305 3.24 -15.87 4.91
CA GLY A 305 4.55 -16.47 5.14
C GLY A 305 5.72 -15.51 4.91
N THR A 306 5.71 -14.82 3.77
CA THR A 306 6.84 -13.94 3.34
C THR A 306 7.02 -12.71 4.22
N VAL A 307 5.93 -12.08 4.66
CA VAL A 307 5.96 -10.95 5.61
C VAL A 307 6.42 -11.43 6.98
N SER A 308 5.99 -12.63 7.40
CA SER A 308 6.43 -13.23 8.67
C SER A 308 7.94 -13.48 8.67
N LEU A 309 8.47 -14.09 7.61
CA LEU A 309 9.90 -14.28 7.43
C LEU A 309 10.65 -12.93 7.41
N THR A 310 10.11 -11.95 6.68
CA THR A 310 10.71 -10.61 6.62
C THR A 310 10.77 -9.98 8.01
N LEU A 311 9.70 -10.09 8.81
CA LEU A 311 9.67 -9.53 10.16
C LEU A 311 10.73 -10.14 11.07
N VAL A 312 10.94 -11.47 10.99
CA VAL A 312 12.00 -12.17 11.73
C VAL A 312 13.37 -11.61 11.34
N LEU A 313 13.63 -11.49 10.05
CA LEU A 313 14.92 -11.02 9.54
C LEU A 313 15.21 -9.57 9.95
N VAL A 314 14.23 -8.67 9.82
CA VAL A 314 14.46 -7.24 10.09
C VAL A 314 14.52 -6.90 11.58
N ARG A 315 13.92 -7.73 12.46
CA ARG A 315 14.07 -7.57 13.92
C ARG A 315 15.50 -7.87 14.40
N GLY A 316 16.28 -8.66 13.66
CA GLY A 316 17.69 -8.86 13.96
C GLY A 316 18.56 -7.63 13.69
N TRP A 317 18.00 -6.55 13.14
CA TRP A 317 18.75 -5.35 12.74
C TRP A 317 18.71 -4.20 13.75
N TYR A 318 17.94 -4.32 14.84
CA TYR A 318 17.84 -3.30 15.88
C TYR A 318 17.47 -3.88 17.25
#